data_AF-A0A9X4EAC8-F1
#
_entry.id   AF-A0A9X4EAC8-F1
#
_cell.length_a   1.000
_cell.length_b   1.000
_cell.length_c   1.000
_cell.angle_alpha   90.00
_cell.angle_beta   90.00
_cell.angle_gamma   90.00
#
_symmetry.space_group_name_H-M   'P 1'
#
loop_
_entity.id
_entity.type
_entity.pdbx_description
1 polymer ?
#
loop_
_entity_poly.entity_id
_entity_poly.type
_entity_poly.pdbx_seq_one_letter_code
_entity_poly.pdbx_strand_id
1 'polypeptide(L)'
;MTVHEAIPDIDTLLGDVSRYFETPHDLVVCDQLNRAEKVLLLRHWEHDVHLMMVASEENMTTGEPPKTAEQMSAIKAALAALGDGTEEDAGKTASAG
;
A
#
# COMPACT_ATOMS: atom_id res chain seq x y z
N MET A 1 5.90 30.35 -5.76
CA MET A 1 7.11 29.67 -5.26
C MET A 1 6.76 28.20 -5.24
N THR A 2 6.89 27.55 -6.39
CA THR A 2 6.59 26.13 -6.58
C THR A 2 7.71 25.38 -5.90
N VAL A 3 7.50 25.00 -4.64
CA VAL A 3 8.39 24.08 -3.96
C VAL A 3 8.39 22.81 -4.79
N HIS A 4 9.56 22.43 -5.29
CA HIS A 4 9.78 21.07 -5.74
C HIS A 4 9.75 20.23 -4.47
N GLU A 5 8.55 19.90 -3.98
CA GLU A 5 8.37 19.17 -2.73
C GLU A 5 8.85 17.73 -2.96
N ALA A 6 10.13 17.50 -2.68
CA ALA A 6 10.62 16.17 -2.38
C ALA A 6 9.72 15.57 -1.31
N ILE A 7 9.32 14.32 -1.48
CA ILE A 7 8.57 13.60 -0.45
C ILE A 7 9.33 13.66 0.88
N PRO A 8 8.62 13.79 2.02
CA PRO A 8 9.27 13.86 3.32
C PRO A 8 9.96 12.53 3.66
N ASP A 9 10.82 12.56 4.68
CA ASP A 9 11.55 11.38 5.14
C ASP A 9 10.61 10.21 5.48
N ILE A 10 11.12 8.99 5.38
CA ILE A 10 10.37 7.75 5.67
C ILE A 10 9.71 7.77 7.04
N ASP A 11 10.37 8.32 8.06
CA ASP A 11 9.81 8.43 9.41
C ASP A 11 8.54 9.31 9.44
N THR A 12 8.53 10.40 8.66
CA THR A 12 7.35 11.27 8.52
C THR A 12 6.25 10.56 7.75
N LEU A 13 6.61 9.85 6.68
CA LEU A 13 5.65 9.07 5.89
C LEU A 13 5.05 7.94 6.71
N LEU A 14 5.82 7.26 7.57
CA LEU A 14 5.31 6.23 8.46
C LEU A 14 4.26 6.77 9.45
N GLY A 15 4.37 8.03 9.87
CA GLY A 15 3.38 8.63 10.77
C GLY A 15 2.00 8.77 10.15
N ASP A 16 1.91 9.09 8.85
CA ASP A 16 0.66 9.47 8.20
C ASP A 16 0.68 9.16 6.67
N VAL A 17 1.06 7.94 6.28
CA VAL A 17 1.30 7.60 4.86
C VAL A 17 0.09 7.85 3.96
N SER A 18 -1.13 7.59 4.45
CA SER A 18 -2.37 7.83 3.71
C SER A 18 -2.70 9.30 3.50
N ARG A 19 -2.03 10.21 4.23
CA ARG A 19 -2.17 11.66 4.06
C ARG A 19 -1.36 12.16 2.86
N TYR A 20 -0.24 11.51 2.58
CA TYR A 20 0.67 11.85 1.49
C TYR A 20 0.34 11.09 0.20
N PHE A 21 -0.18 9.88 0.34
CA PHE A 21 -0.54 9.02 -0.78
C PHE A 21 -2.03 8.67 -0.72
N GLU A 22 -2.76 8.96 -1.80
CA GLU A 22 -4.18 8.59 -1.90
C GLU A 22 -4.37 7.09 -2.12
N THR A 23 -3.39 6.43 -2.77
CA THR A 23 -3.46 5.00 -3.07
C THR A 23 -2.12 4.31 -2.84
N PRO A 24 -2.12 3.02 -2.45
CA PRO A 24 -0.90 2.22 -2.31
C PRO A 24 -0.17 2.04 -3.64
N HIS A 25 -0.88 2.16 -4.77
CA HIS A 25 -0.25 2.13 -6.09
C HIS A 25 0.68 3.32 -6.31
N ASP A 26 0.34 4.49 -5.75
CA ASP A 26 1.16 5.69 -5.85
C ASP A 26 2.55 5.50 -5.21
N LEU A 27 2.62 4.78 -4.08
CA LEU A 27 3.89 4.35 -3.46
C LEU A 27 4.72 3.45 -4.38
N VAL A 28 4.08 2.56 -5.16
CA VAL A 28 4.79 1.63 -6.05
C VAL A 28 5.42 2.38 -7.22
N VAL A 29 4.68 3.30 -7.84
CA VAL A 29 5.14 4.11 -8.98
C VAL A 29 6.04 5.27 -8.55
N CYS A 30 6.12 5.58 -7.25
CA CYS A 30 6.98 6.62 -6.73
C CYS A 30 8.47 6.27 -6.94
N ASP A 31 9.16 7.03 -7.80
CA ASP A 31 10.59 6.82 -8.08
C ASP A 31 11.50 7.38 -6.98
N GLN A 32 10.95 8.23 -6.10
CA GLN A 32 11.69 8.83 -4.98
C GLN A 32 11.91 7.87 -3.80
N LEU A 33 11.25 6.70 -3.81
CA LEU A 33 11.35 5.68 -2.76
C LEU A 33 12.08 4.45 -3.26
N ASN A 34 12.92 3.86 -2.41
CA ASN A 34 13.54 2.58 -2.69
C ASN A 34 12.56 1.43 -2.43
N ARG A 35 12.80 0.26 -3.04
CA ARG A 35 11.96 -0.93 -2.85
C ARG A 35 11.73 -1.28 -1.37
N ALA A 36 12.78 -1.21 -0.55
CA ALA A 36 12.68 -1.50 0.89
C ALA A 36 11.75 -0.51 1.61
N GLU A 37 11.84 0.77 1.27
CA GLU A 37 11.02 1.84 1.85
C GLU A 37 9.55 1.70 1.40
N LYS A 38 9.32 1.39 0.13
CA LYS A 38 7.97 1.11 -0.40
C LYS A 38 7.31 -0.04 0.35
N VAL A 39 8.01 -1.15 0.53
CA VAL A 39 7.49 -2.32 1.26
C VAL A 39 7.22 -1.97 2.72
N LEU A 40 8.10 -1.22 3.36
CA LEU A 40 7.95 -0.78 4.74
C LEU A 40 6.70 0.08 4.93
N LEU A 41 6.51 1.08 4.06
CA LEU A 41 5.34 1.97 4.08
C LEU A 41 4.04 1.23 3.81
N LEU A 42 4.02 0.34 2.81
CA LEU A 42 2.84 -0.47 2.49
C LEU A 42 2.45 -1.41 3.63
N ARG A 43 3.42 -2.02 4.33
CA ARG A 43 3.15 -2.87 5.51
C ARG A 43 2.60 -2.06 6.67
N HIS A 44 3.13 -0.86 6.89
CA HIS A 44 2.61 0.03 7.92
C HIS A 44 1.16 0.43 7.59
N TRP A 45 0.91 0.80 6.34
CA TRP A 45 -0.43 1.15 5.88
C TRP A 45 -1.42 -0.02 5.99
N GLU A 46 -1.00 -1.25 5.68
CA GLU A 46 -1.82 -2.46 5.87
C GLU A 46 -2.28 -2.58 7.34
N HIS A 47 -1.36 -2.34 8.27
CA HIS A 47 -1.65 -2.41 9.70
C HIS A 47 -2.64 -1.33 10.13
N ASP A 48 -2.44 -0.09 9.66
CA ASP A 48 -3.32 1.04 9.98
C ASP A 48 -4.75 0.83 9.46
N VAL A 49 -4.89 0.37 8.21
CA VAL A 49 -6.17 0.01 7.60
C VAL A 49 -6.85 -1.13 8.36
N HIS A 50 -6.09 -2.13 8.80
CA HIS A 50 -6.62 -3.23 9.60
C HIS A 50 -7.09 -2.76 11.00
N LEU A 51 -6.33 -1.88 11.66
CA LEU A 51 -6.73 -1.26 12.92
C LEU A 51 -8.01 -0.42 12.76
N MET A 52 -8.14 0.32 11.65
CA MET A 52 -9.38 1.03 11.31
C MET A 52 -10.54 0.05 11.17
N MET A 53 -10.37 -1.05 10.43
CA MET A 53 -11.42 -2.08 10.28
C MET A 53 -11.84 -2.68 11.63
N VAL A 54 -10.88 -3.05 12.48
CA VAL A 54 -11.16 -3.59 13.82
C VAL A 54 -11.86 -2.55 14.69
N ALA A 55 -11.42 -1.29 14.64
CA ALA A 55 -12.08 -0.20 15.35
C ALA A 55 -13.53 0.02 14.86
N SER A 56 -13.76 -0.02 13.54
CA SER A 56 -15.09 0.05 12.94
C SER A 56 -15.97 -1.17 13.28
N GLU A 57 -15.39 -2.36 13.44
CA GLU A 57 -16.11 -3.58 13.82
C GLU A 57 -16.50 -3.60 15.30
N GLU A 58 -15.62 -3.11 16.18
CA GLU A 58 -15.86 -3.00 17.63
C GLU A 58 -16.85 -1.85 17.94
N ASN A 59 -16.85 -0.77 17.15
CA ASN A 59 -17.88 0.28 17.19
C ASN A 59 -19.10 -0.14 16.35
N MET A 60 -19.83 -1.14 16.86
CA MET A 60 -20.99 -1.73 16.20
C MET A 60 -21.87 -0.73 15.44
N THR A 61 -22.13 -1.07 14.16
CA THR A 61 -23.15 -0.53 13.27
C THR A 61 -23.03 0.97 12.97
N THR A 62 -22.34 1.34 11.88
CA THR A 62 -22.84 2.28 10.84
C THR A 62 -21.77 2.43 9.74
N GLY A 63 -21.84 1.57 8.72
CA GLY A 63 -21.62 2.00 7.33
C GLY A 63 -20.27 2.60 6.93
N GLU A 64 -19.15 2.19 7.52
CA GLU A 64 -17.87 2.55 6.90
C GLU A 64 -17.67 1.74 5.60
N PRO A 65 -17.34 2.43 4.49
CA PRO A 65 -17.65 1.97 3.13
C PRO A 65 -16.74 0.84 2.63
N PRO A 66 -17.06 0.22 1.48
CA PRO A 66 -16.20 -0.73 0.75
C PRO A 66 -14.76 -0.25 0.47
N LYS A 67 -14.45 1.03 0.71
CA LYS A 67 -13.14 1.64 0.48
C LYS A 67 -12.03 0.98 1.28
N THR A 68 -12.26 0.53 2.52
CA THR A 68 -11.21 -0.05 3.38
C THR A 68 -10.80 -1.44 2.89
N ALA A 69 -11.76 -2.27 2.48
CA ALA A 69 -11.51 -3.59 1.89
C ALA A 69 -10.84 -3.49 0.50
N GLU A 70 -11.28 -2.53 -0.32
CA GLU A 70 -10.66 -2.22 -1.61
C GLU A 70 -9.21 -1.72 -1.42
N GLN A 71 -8.97 -0.85 -0.43
CA GLN A 71 -7.62 -0.40 -0.06
C GLN A 71 -6.74 -1.56 0.40
N MET A 72 -7.25 -2.43 1.27
CA MET A 72 -6.48 -3.59 1.74
C MET A 72 -6.09 -4.51 0.57
N SER A 73 -7.01 -4.72 -0.38
CA SER A 73 -6.75 -5.50 -1.59
C SER A 73 -5.68 -4.82 -2.47
N ALA A 74 -5.74 -3.49 -2.62
CA ALA A 74 -4.75 -2.73 -3.37
C ALA A 74 -3.36 -2.72 -2.70
N ILE A 75 -3.29 -2.63 -1.37
CA ILE A 75 -2.03 -2.71 -0.60
C ILE A 75 -1.39 -4.09 -0.79
N LYS A 76 -2.19 -5.16 -0.71
CA LYS A 76 -1.71 -6.52 -0.97
C LYS A 76 -1.20 -6.70 -2.39
N ALA A 77 -1.91 -6.17 -3.38
CA ALA A 77 -1.46 -6.22 -4.78
C ALA A 77 -0.15 -5.45 -4.98
N ALA A 78 0.00 -4.28 -4.36
CA ALA A 78 1.24 -3.50 -4.38
C ALA A 78 2.41 -4.23 -3.71
N LEU A 79 2.18 -4.83 -2.54
CA LEU A 79 3.17 -5.64 -1.84
C LEU A 79 3.56 -6.87 -2.65
N ALA A 80 2.61 -7.52 -3.32
CA ALA A 80 2.89 -8.64 -4.23
C ALA A 80 3.75 -8.17 -5.40
N ALA A 81 3.40 -7.07 -6.06
CA ALA A 81 4.20 -6.50 -7.16
C ALA A 81 5.63 -6.16 -6.74
N LEU A 82 5.83 -5.69 -5.49
CA LEU A 82 7.16 -5.43 -4.95
C LEU A 82 7.87 -6.70 -4.49
N GLY A 83 7.16 -7.69 -3.93
CA GLY A 83 7.69 -8.94 -3.38
C GLY A 83 8.02 -9.99 -4.44
N ASP A 84 7.30 -9.97 -5.56
CA ASP A 84 7.50 -10.85 -6.73
C ASP A 84 8.72 -10.46 -7.58
N GLY A 85 9.47 -9.43 -7.16
CA GLY A 85 10.80 -9.12 -7.67
C GLY A 85 11.87 -10.15 -7.28
N THR A 86 11.54 -11.44 -7.30
CA THR A 86 12.52 -12.48 -7.59
C THR A 86 12.62 -12.48 -9.10
N GLU A 87 13.67 -11.85 -9.62
CA GLU A 87 13.99 -11.97 -11.04
C GLU A 87 14.08 -13.47 -11.38
N GLU A 88 13.40 -13.87 -12.46
CA GLU A 88 13.36 -15.20 -13.13
C GLU A 88 12.22 -16.18 -12.75
N ASP A 89 11.10 -16.11 -13.49
CA ASP A 89 10.71 -17.24 -14.35
C ASP A 89 10.10 -16.73 -15.66
N ALA A 90 10.96 -16.68 -16.67
CA ALA A 90 10.54 -16.83 -18.04
C ALA A 90 10.22 -18.32 -18.29
N GLY A 91 8.97 -18.73 -18.14
CA GLY A 91 8.40 -19.78 -18.98
C GLY A 91 7.63 -20.93 -18.32
N LYS A 92 6.32 -20.91 -18.62
CA LYS A 92 5.50 -22.05 -19.09
C LYS A 92 4.89 -22.97 -18.03
N THR A 93 3.55 -23.02 -18.01
CA THR A 93 2.80 -24.16 -18.59
C THR A 93 1.35 -23.77 -18.90
N ALA A 94 0.85 -24.37 -19.97
CA ALA A 94 -0.50 -24.23 -20.48
C ALA A 94 -1.53 -25.03 -19.67
N SER A 95 -2.81 -24.67 -19.88
CA SER A 95 -3.99 -25.55 -20.01
C SER A 95 -4.94 -25.67 -18.81
N ALA A 96 -6.20 -25.26 -19.02
CA ALA A 96 -7.47 -26.00 -18.82
C ALA A 96 -8.62 -24.99 -18.61
N GLY A 97 -9.69 -24.93 -19.40
CA GLY A 97 -10.16 -25.78 -20.50
C GLY A 97 -11.34 -25.14 -21.22
#